data_AF-A0A8J4LW15-F1
#
_entry.id   AF-A0A8J4LW15-F1
#
_cell.length_a   1.000
_cell.length_b   1.000
_cell.length_c   1.000
_cell.angle_alpha   90.00
_cell.angle_beta   90.00
_cell.angle_gamma   90.00
#
_symmetry.space_group_name_H-M   'P 1'
#
loop_
_entity.id
_entity.type
_entity.pdbx_description
1 polymer ?
#
loop_
_entity_poly.entity_id
_entity_poly.type
_entity_poly.pdbx_seq_one_letter_code
_entity_poly.pdbx_strand_id
1 'polypeptide(L)'
;MRSPACAIIERTVCKTHGVTEGPTLQEAFASFLESRQKKSRACTAWGPSKTRPQTKTRPASTPVLAQEERRTRLRALFVEVARGFIGVPYARKYHDRHYCTCEGCSASGRQLYHSPLFLDCCGLVRRVARALQLQLGFRLGPGNQAYQYDTLPKRLERVAQLKPGDLIFYSGTYYEPGSRRHAFDMTHVEVFVGGPSGEATIGSRERYKWVMEYDSYRFESQRWKLLACHFCSIDTWLDGLCHPQNPELWQPRRRMKQQQRQQPGSTSSEGARATVRLTRGIRGGRRNTSDTENFSFTFGRVKDWGKKTVEDDGEA
;
A
#
# COMPACT_ATOMS: atom_id res chain seq x y z
N MET A 1 -47.12 -48.49 52.98
CA MET A 1 -47.44 -49.35 51.82
C MET A 1 -46.26 -49.38 50.88
N ARG A 2 -45.77 -50.60 50.56
CA ARG A 2 -44.97 -51.07 49.40
C ARG A 2 -43.78 -50.22 48.90
N SER A 3 -42.58 -50.74 49.21
CA SER A 3 -41.49 -51.23 48.33
C SER A 3 -41.14 -50.61 46.95
N PRO A 4 -39.89 -50.82 46.47
CA PRO A 4 -39.07 -49.85 45.75
C PRO A 4 -38.82 -50.20 44.27
N ALA A 5 -38.14 -49.31 43.54
CA ALA A 5 -37.52 -49.62 42.26
C ALA A 5 -36.08 -49.10 42.18
N CYS A 6 -35.16 -50.06 42.01
CA CYS A 6 -33.77 -49.92 41.62
C CYS A 6 -33.63 -49.25 40.24
N ALA A 7 -32.63 -48.38 40.09
CA ALA A 7 -31.98 -48.17 38.80
C ALA A 7 -30.46 -48.12 39.01
N ILE A 8 -29.80 -49.08 38.41
CA ILE A 8 -28.35 -49.29 38.37
C ILE A 8 -27.76 -48.25 37.40
N ILE A 9 -26.82 -47.43 37.87
CA ILE A 9 -26.01 -46.54 37.02
C ILE A 9 -24.65 -47.20 36.84
N GLU A 10 -24.41 -47.71 35.65
CA GLU A 10 -23.12 -48.26 35.22
C GLU A 10 -22.06 -47.15 35.12
N ARG A 11 -20.92 -47.38 35.77
CA ARG A 11 -19.74 -46.51 35.71
C ARG A 11 -19.01 -46.74 34.39
N THR A 12 -19.09 -45.79 33.47
CA THR A 12 -18.23 -45.77 32.29
C THR A 12 -16.83 -45.29 32.68
N VAL A 13 -15.85 -46.19 32.59
CA VAL A 13 -14.42 -45.91 32.81
C VAL A 13 -13.90 -45.07 31.64
N CYS A 14 -13.61 -43.79 31.89
CA CYS A 14 -12.90 -42.94 30.93
C CYS A 14 -11.44 -43.42 30.83
N LYS A 15 -11.06 -43.95 29.66
CA LYS A 15 -9.66 -44.19 29.31
C LYS A 15 -8.93 -42.83 29.23
N THR A 16 -7.99 -42.62 30.14
CA THR A 16 -7.03 -41.51 30.07
C THR A 16 -6.13 -41.74 28.86
N HIS A 17 -6.42 -41.03 27.76
CA HIS A 17 -5.48 -40.92 26.66
C HIS A 17 -4.23 -40.19 27.15
N GLY A 18 -3.09 -40.87 27.11
CA GLY A 18 -1.79 -40.32 27.46
C GLY A 18 -1.55 -39.04 26.66
N VAL A 19 -1.40 -37.93 27.38
CA VAL A 19 -0.99 -36.65 26.83
C VAL A 19 0.44 -36.83 26.34
N THR A 20 0.63 -36.94 25.02
CA THR A 20 1.95 -36.82 24.43
C THR A 20 2.36 -35.36 24.58
N GLU A 21 3.33 -35.11 25.46
CA GLU A 21 3.92 -33.78 25.63
C GLU A 21 4.49 -33.33 24.29
N GLY A 22 3.80 -32.39 23.65
CA GLY A 22 4.28 -31.73 22.44
C GLY A 22 5.52 -30.90 22.74
N PRO A 23 6.29 -30.53 21.70
CA PRO A 23 7.49 -29.70 21.88
C PRO A 23 7.11 -28.41 22.61
N THR A 24 7.96 -28.03 23.55
CA THR A 24 7.80 -26.78 24.29
C THR A 24 7.85 -25.59 23.32
N LEU A 25 7.27 -24.46 23.72
CA LEU A 25 7.32 -23.23 22.93
C LEU A 25 8.76 -22.80 22.62
N GLN A 26 9.71 -23.08 23.52
CA GLN A 26 11.14 -22.83 23.29
C GLN A 26 11.72 -23.75 22.20
N GLU A 27 11.38 -25.04 22.19
CA GLU A 27 11.84 -26.00 21.18
C GLU A 27 11.27 -25.67 19.79
N ALA A 28 10.00 -25.28 19.72
CA ALA A 28 9.38 -24.83 18.48
C ALA A 28 10.08 -23.57 17.92
N PHE A 29 10.46 -22.63 18.80
CA PHE A 29 11.16 -21.42 18.40
C PHE A 29 12.61 -21.69 17.97
N ALA A 30 13.32 -22.60 18.66
CA ALA A 30 14.67 -23.03 18.27
C ALA A 30 14.67 -23.70 16.89
N SER A 31 13.72 -24.62 16.64
CA SER A 31 13.55 -25.28 15.34
C SER A 31 13.23 -24.28 14.21
N PHE A 32 12.47 -23.23 14.51
CA PHE A 32 12.21 -22.14 13.57
C PHE A 32 13.48 -21.33 13.22
N LEU A 33 14.31 -20.99 14.20
CA LEU A 33 15.57 -20.27 13.99
C LEU A 33 16.56 -21.10 13.17
N GLU A 34 16.70 -22.39 13.47
CA GLU A 34 17.55 -23.32 12.71
C GLU A 34 17.08 -23.48 11.26
N SER A 35 15.77 -23.59 11.05
CA SER A 35 15.18 -23.67 9.70
C SER A 35 15.46 -22.40 8.88
N ARG A 36 15.49 -21.23 9.53
CA ARG A 36 15.89 -19.96 8.88
C ARG A 36 17.38 -19.91 8.57
N GLN A 37 18.22 -20.39 9.48
CA GLN A 37 19.68 -20.39 9.27
C GLN A 37 20.07 -21.35 8.13
N LYS A 38 19.45 -22.54 8.06
CA LYS A 38 19.60 -23.49 6.95
C LYS A 38 19.15 -22.89 5.61
N LYS A 39 17.99 -22.21 5.56
CA LYS A 39 17.55 -21.49 4.34
C LYS A 39 18.50 -20.37 3.92
N SER A 40 19.07 -19.63 4.87
CA SER A 40 20.02 -18.55 4.56
C SER A 40 21.35 -19.06 3.96
N ARG A 41 21.81 -20.23 4.41
CA ARG A 41 23.01 -20.91 3.90
C ARG A 41 22.78 -21.54 2.52
N ALA A 42 21.59 -22.09 2.27
CA ALA A 42 21.23 -22.61 0.95
C ALA A 42 21.19 -21.52 -0.15
N CYS A 43 20.90 -20.26 0.21
CA CYS A 43 20.89 -19.14 -0.74
C CYS A 43 22.26 -18.47 -0.96
N THR A 44 23.30 -18.80 -0.18
CA THR A 44 24.63 -18.16 -0.29
C THR A 44 25.64 -18.94 -1.14
N ALA A 45 25.25 -20.10 -1.70
CA ALA A 45 26.08 -20.88 -2.63
C ALA A 45 25.94 -20.45 -4.11
N TRP A 46 25.53 -19.20 -4.37
CA TRP A 46 25.62 -18.59 -5.71
C TRP A 46 26.91 -17.78 -5.79
N GLY A 47 28.00 -18.46 -6.13
CA GLY A 47 29.22 -17.79 -6.58
C GLY A 47 28.96 -16.99 -7.86
N PRO A 48 29.82 -16.02 -8.20
CA PRO A 48 29.72 -15.22 -9.42
C PRO A 48 30.04 -16.09 -10.65
N SER A 49 29.05 -16.82 -11.16
CA SER A 49 29.16 -17.53 -12.43
C SER A 49 29.09 -16.53 -13.58
N LYS A 50 30.25 -16.31 -14.23
CA LYS A 50 30.48 -15.38 -15.35
C LYS A 50 30.00 -15.91 -16.71
N THR A 51 28.91 -16.66 -16.76
CA THR A 51 28.33 -17.12 -18.04
C THR A 51 26.82 -16.93 -18.01
N ARG A 52 26.37 -15.70 -18.26
CA ARG A 52 24.98 -15.40 -18.57
C ARG A 52 24.70 -16.00 -19.95
N PRO A 53 23.89 -17.07 -20.09
CA PRO A 53 23.49 -17.55 -21.39
C PRO A 53 22.67 -16.44 -22.04
N GLN A 54 23.27 -15.79 -23.03
CA GLN A 54 22.54 -14.96 -23.96
C GLN A 54 21.62 -15.86 -24.80
N THR A 55 20.59 -15.24 -25.38
CA THR A 55 19.63 -15.82 -26.33
C THR A 55 18.57 -16.75 -25.75
N LYS A 56 17.70 -16.20 -24.87
CA LYS A 56 16.28 -16.55 -24.98
C LYS A 56 15.71 -15.76 -26.15
N THR A 57 15.58 -16.45 -27.27
CA THR A 57 14.72 -16.07 -28.40
C THR A 57 13.44 -15.41 -27.87
N ARG A 58 13.24 -14.14 -28.24
CA ARG A 58 12.00 -13.41 -27.92
C ARG A 58 10.84 -14.28 -28.42
N PRO A 59 9.92 -14.75 -27.55
CA PRO A 59 8.75 -15.46 -28.03
C PRO A 59 8.05 -14.61 -29.08
N ALA A 60 7.57 -15.26 -30.14
CA ALA A 60 6.84 -14.63 -31.23
C ALA A 60 5.86 -13.59 -30.67
N SER A 61 5.86 -12.40 -31.27
CA SER A 61 5.00 -11.29 -30.86
C SER A 61 3.56 -11.79 -30.72
N THR A 62 3.02 -11.76 -29.50
CA THR A 62 1.61 -12.04 -29.23
C THR A 62 0.77 -11.20 -30.21
N PRO A 63 -0.25 -11.79 -30.87
CA PRO A 63 -1.08 -11.03 -31.80
C PRO A 63 -1.71 -9.81 -31.12
N VAL A 64 -1.78 -8.69 -31.83
CA VAL A 64 -2.21 -7.37 -31.30
C VAL A 64 -3.57 -7.45 -30.60
N LEU A 65 -4.53 -8.16 -31.20
CA LEU A 65 -5.88 -8.36 -30.62
C LEU A 65 -5.83 -9.01 -29.24
N ALA A 66 -5.00 -10.04 -29.06
CA ALA A 66 -4.82 -10.70 -27.77
C ALA A 66 -4.14 -9.78 -26.72
N GLN A 67 -3.31 -8.82 -27.16
CA GLN A 67 -2.72 -7.82 -26.27
C GLN A 67 -3.75 -6.80 -25.78
N GLU A 68 -4.65 -6.34 -26.66
CA GLU A 68 -5.72 -5.41 -26.29
C GLU A 68 -6.73 -6.04 -25.34
N GLU A 69 -7.16 -7.27 -25.61
CA GLU A 69 -8.02 -8.04 -24.70
C GLU A 69 -7.37 -8.21 -23.33
N ARG A 70 -6.07 -8.55 -23.30
CA ARG A 70 -5.31 -8.65 -22.05
C ARG A 70 -5.28 -7.32 -21.30
N ARG A 71 -5.01 -6.19 -21.98
CA ARG A 71 -5.03 -4.86 -21.35
C ARG A 71 -6.39 -4.54 -20.78
N THR A 72 -7.46 -4.76 -21.54
CA THR A 72 -8.84 -4.51 -21.10
C THR A 72 -9.19 -5.31 -19.85
N ARG A 73 -8.84 -6.61 -19.82
CA ARG A 73 -9.06 -7.46 -18.64
C ARG A 73 -8.27 -6.97 -17.42
N LEU A 74 -6.98 -6.66 -17.58
CA LEU A 74 -6.15 -6.19 -16.47
C LEU A 74 -6.60 -4.83 -15.93
N ARG A 75 -7.08 -3.98 -16.81
CA ARG A 75 -7.65 -2.67 -16.47
C ARG A 75 -8.91 -2.81 -15.62
N ALA A 76 -9.84 -3.68 -16.04
CA ALA A 76 -11.03 -3.99 -15.25
C ALA A 76 -10.65 -4.54 -13.86
N LEU A 77 -9.69 -5.47 -13.82
CA LEU A 77 -9.19 -6.04 -12.57
C LEU A 77 -8.51 -5.00 -11.67
N PHE A 78 -7.79 -4.03 -12.24
CA PHE A 78 -7.17 -2.94 -11.49
C PHE A 78 -8.23 -2.09 -10.75
N VAL A 79 -9.34 -1.76 -11.45
CA VAL A 79 -10.47 -1.04 -10.85
C VAL A 79 -11.18 -1.87 -9.80
N GLU A 80 -11.44 -3.15 -10.07
CA GLU A 80 -12.07 -4.08 -9.13
C GLU A 80 -11.27 -4.19 -7.82
N VAL A 81 -9.95 -4.38 -7.93
CA VAL A 81 -9.06 -4.43 -6.78
C VAL A 81 -9.03 -3.09 -6.03
N ALA A 82 -9.07 -1.95 -6.74
CA ALA A 82 -9.16 -0.64 -6.11
C ALA A 82 -10.45 -0.48 -5.29
N ARG A 83 -11.60 -0.93 -5.83
CA ARG A 83 -12.88 -0.95 -5.11
C ARG A 83 -12.85 -1.81 -3.85
N GLY A 84 -12.10 -2.91 -3.86
CA GLY A 84 -11.89 -3.75 -2.68
C GLY A 84 -11.22 -3.05 -1.50
N PHE A 85 -10.63 -1.86 -1.70
CA PHE A 85 -10.05 -1.05 -0.63
C PHE A 85 -10.97 0.07 -0.13
N ILE A 86 -12.19 0.23 -0.67
CA ILE A 86 -13.16 1.19 -0.15
C ILE A 86 -13.41 0.89 1.34
N GLY A 87 -13.41 1.94 2.17
CA GLY A 87 -13.54 1.80 3.62
C GLY A 87 -12.20 1.67 4.38
N VAL A 88 -11.05 1.54 3.70
CA VAL A 88 -9.75 1.51 4.38
C VAL A 88 -9.36 2.93 4.84
N PRO A 89 -9.10 3.18 6.12
CA PRO A 89 -8.83 4.52 6.64
C PRO A 89 -7.52 5.14 6.13
N TYR A 90 -7.48 6.47 6.14
CA TYR A 90 -6.27 7.24 5.90
C TYR A 90 -5.34 7.16 7.13
N ALA A 91 -4.04 6.94 6.91
CA ALA A 91 -2.95 6.83 7.88
C ALA A 91 -3.28 6.88 9.40
N ARG A 92 -2.93 5.81 10.14
CA ARG A 92 -3.21 5.62 11.58
C ARG A 92 -3.02 6.85 12.49
N LYS A 93 -1.97 7.64 12.24
CA LYS A 93 -1.60 8.81 13.07
C LYS A 93 -2.67 9.91 13.18
N TYR A 94 -3.70 9.88 12.32
CA TYR A 94 -4.80 10.86 12.35
C TYR A 94 -5.98 10.42 13.22
N HIS A 95 -5.92 9.21 13.78
CA HIS A 95 -6.94 8.67 14.66
C HIS A 95 -6.39 8.55 16.07
N ASP A 96 -7.23 8.84 17.06
CA ASP A 96 -6.89 8.65 18.47
C ASP A 96 -7.12 7.18 18.86
N ARG A 97 -6.25 6.64 19.72
CA ARG A 97 -6.30 5.24 20.15
C ARG A 97 -7.51 4.90 21.01
N HIS A 98 -7.92 5.83 21.87
CA HIS A 98 -8.91 5.57 22.92
C HIS A 98 -10.24 6.26 22.61
N TYR A 99 -10.19 7.51 22.15
CA TYR A 99 -11.37 8.33 21.91
C TYR A 99 -11.17 9.20 20.68
N CYS A 100 -11.63 8.72 19.52
CA CYS A 100 -11.50 9.44 18.27
C CYS A 100 -12.87 9.98 17.83
N THR A 101 -12.98 11.30 17.78
CA THR A 101 -14.17 12.04 17.32
C THR A 101 -13.98 12.62 15.93
N CYS A 102 -13.03 12.11 15.15
CA CYS A 102 -12.84 12.58 13.79
C CYS A 102 -14.04 12.18 12.92
N GLU A 103 -14.31 12.97 11.87
CA GLU A 103 -15.43 12.75 10.95
C GLU A 103 -15.54 11.30 10.50
N GLY A 104 -14.42 10.65 10.18
CA GLY A 104 -14.46 9.25 9.77
C GLY A 104 -14.87 8.27 10.88
N CYS A 105 -14.44 8.46 12.12
CA CYS A 105 -14.87 7.56 13.20
C CYS A 105 -16.38 7.73 13.48
N SER A 106 -16.86 8.98 13.49
CA SER A 106 -18.28 9.29 13.67
C SER A 106 -19.14 8.77 12.52
N ALA A 107 -18.77 9.06 11.27
CA ALA A 107 -19.56 8.69 10.09
C ALA A 107 -19.57 7.18 9.83
N SER A 108 -18.52 6.45 10.20
CA SER A 108 -18.47 4.99 10.05
C SER A 108 -19.01 4.22 11.26
N GLY A 109 -19.29 4.90 12.38
CA GLY A 109 -19.73 4.26 13.62
C GLY A 109 -18.68 3.33 14.26
N ARG A 110 -17.41 3.42 13.87
CA ARG A 110 -16.33 2.53 14.34
C ARG A 110 -15.04 3.30 14.66
N GLN A 111 -14.24 2.75 15.57
CA GLN A 111 -12.93 3.30 15.91
C GLN A 111 -11.89 2.92 14.85
N LEU A 112 -11.55 3.87 13.96
CA LEU A 112 -10.65 3.62 12.83
C LEU A 112 -9.20 3.33 13.23
N TYR A 113 -8.75 3.76 14.41
CA TYR A 113 -7.37 3.56 14.88
C TYR A 113 -6.94 2.08 14.90
N HIS A 114 -7.87 1.17 15.20
CA HIS A 114 -7.62 -0.27 15.30
C HIS A 114 -7.73 -1.00 13.96
N SER A 115 -7.93 -0.27 12.85
CA SER A 115 -7.96 -0.88 11.52
C SER A 115 -6.65 -1.62 11.22
N PRO A 116 -6.71 -2.80 10.58
CA PRO A 116 -5.52 -3.59 10.27
C PRO A 116 -4.67 -2.95 9.17
N LEU A 117 -5.26 -2.09 8.35
CA LEU A 117 -4.63 -1.47 7.20
C LEU A 117 -5.00 0.01 7.13
N PHE A 118 -4.05 0.82 6.68
CA PHE A 118 -4.25 2.23 6.38
C PHE A 118 -3.61 2.54 5.03
N LEU A 119 -4.27 3.35 4.22
CA LEU A 119 -3.80 3.68 2.87
C LEU A 119 -3.90 5.20 2.65
N ASP A 120 -2.75 5.83 2.43
CA ASP A 120 -2.71 7.14 1.80
C ASP A 120 -2.91 7.02 0.28
N CYS A 121 -2.94 8.14 -0.45
CA CYS A 121 -3.23 8.15 -1.88
C CYS A 121 -2.27 7.28 -2.71
N CYS A 122 -0.96 7.45 -2.52
CA CYS A 122 0.03 6.62 -3.21
C CYS A 122 0.07 5.18 -2.65
N GLY A 123 -0.25 4.98 -1.37
CA GLY A 123 -0.36 3.68 -0.74
C GLY A 123 -1.48 2.83 -1.34
N LEU A 124 -2.63 3.43 -1.62
CA LEU A 124 -3.75 2.79 -2.31
C LEU A 124 -3.30 2.25 -3.68
N VAL A 125 -2.82 3.12 -4.56
CA VAL A 125 -2.34 2.73 -5.90
C VAL A 125 -1.26 1.65 -5.81
N ARG A 126 -0.32 1.80 -4.86
CA ARG A 126 0.74 0.82 -4.64
C ARG A 126 0.20 -0.54 -4.20
N ARG A 127 -0.81 -0.56 -3.33
CA ARG A 127 -1.42 -1.80 -2.86
C ARG A 127 -2.18 -2.49 -3.99
N VAL A 128 -2.93 -1.75 -4.81
CA VAL A 128 -3.62 -2.27 -6.00
C VAL A 128 -2.63 -2.89 -6.98
N ALA A 129 -1.59 -2.14 -7.40
CA ALA A 129 -0.58 -2.64 -8.33
C ALA A 129 0.16 -3.88 -7.77
N ARG A 130 0.44 -3.92 -6.47
CA ARG A 130 1.10 -5.08 -5.83
C ARG A 130 0.21 -6.30 -5.71
N ALA A 131 -1.10 -6.12 -5.53
CA ALA A 131 -2.05 -7.23 -5.58
C ALA A 131 -2.08 -7.89 -6.97
N LEU A 132 -1.78 -7.12 -8.01
CA LEU A 132 -1.71 -7.57 -9.41
C LEU A 132 -0.30 -7.87 -9.90
N GLN A 133 0.70 -7.98 -9.01
CA GLN A 133 2.11 -8.07 -9.43
C GLN A 133 2.41 -9.28 -10.34
N LEU A 134 1.70 -10.40 -10.16
CA LEU A 134 1.89 -11.60 -10.99
C LEU A 134 1.34 -11.39 -12.40
N GLN A 135 0.20 -10.74 -12.51
CA GLN A 135 -0.48 -10.45 -13.76
C GLN A 135 0.21 -9.32 -14.54
N LEU A 136 0.70 -8.31 -13.81
CA LEU A 136 1.46 -7.19 -14.36
C LEU A 136 2.89 -7.58 -14.72
N GLY A 137 3.46 -8.63 -14.13
CA GLY A 137 4.85 -9.05 -14.43
C GLY A 137 5.93 -8.16 -13.80
N PHE A 138 5.54 -7.23 -12.91
CA PHE A 138 6.47 -6.43 -12.12
C PHE A 138 5.89 -6.15 -10.73
N ARG A 139 6.75 -5.67 -9.82
CA ARG A 139 6.34 -5.22 -8.48
C ARG A 139 6.64 -3.73 -8.31
N LEU A 140 5.60 -2.93 -8.10
CA LEU A 140 5.76 -1.48 -7.90
C LEU A 140 6.58 -1.17 -6.64
N GLY A 141 7.60 -0.33 -6.80
CA GLY A 141 8.54 0.07 -5.74
C GLY A 141 7.88 0.81 -4.56
N PRO A 142 8.62 1.02 -3.44
CA PRO A 142 8.10 1.70 -2.26
C PRO A 142 8.02 3.23 -2.40
N GLY A 143 8.29 3.79 -3.58
CA GLY A 143 8.26 5.24 -3.84
C GLY A 143 6.88 5.87 -3.65
N ASN A 144 6.84 7.20 -3.56
CA ASN A 144 5.63 8.00 -3.36
C ASN A 144 4.87 8.25 -4.68
N GLN A 145 3.86 9.12 -4.68
CA GLN A 145 3.08 9.50 -5.86
C GLN A 145 3.95 10.05 -7.01
N ALA A 146 5.02 10.79 -6.70
CA ALA A 146 5.92 11.29 -7.74
C ALA A 146 6.69 10.15 -8.44
N TYR A 147 7.07 9.10 -7.71
CA TYR A 147 7.65 7.91 -8.33
C TYR A 147 6.65 7.18 -9.22
N GLN A 148 5.40 7.04 -8.77
CA GLN A 148 4.34 6.40 -9.57
C GLN A 148 4.02 7.18 -10.85
N TYR A 149 4.03 8.51 -10.77
CA TYR A 149 3.90 9.40 -11.92
C TYR A 149 5.03 9.17 -12.93
N ASP A 150 6.26 9.05 -12.43
CA ASP A 150 7.46 8.92 -13.26
C ASP A 150 7.55 7.57 -13.99
N THR A 151 6.95 6.51 -13.45
CA THR A 151 6.90 5.17 -14.09
C THR A 151 5.81 5.01 -15.15
N LEU A 152 5.00 6.04 -15.37
CA LEU A 152 3.98 6.08 -16.41
C LEU A 152 4.39 7.14 -17.43
N PRO A 153 4.82 6.82 -18.66
CA PRO A 153 5.21 7.82 -19.65
C PRO A 153 4.06 8.34 -20.52
N LYS A 154 2.97 7.58 -20.63
CA LYS A 154 1.83 7.95 -21.49
C LYS A 154 0.96 9.01 -20.80
N ARG A 155 1.18 10.27 -21.18
CA ARG A 155 0.39 11.44 -20.77
C ARG A 155 -0.80 11.63 -21.71
N LEU A 156 -1.95 11.96 -21.13
CA LEU A 156 -3.17 12.30 -21.85
C LEU A 156 -3.46 13.79 -21.64
N GLU A 157 -3.97 14.44 -22.67
CA GLU A 157 -4.23 15.89 -22.64
C GLU A 157 -5.57 16.21 -21.99
N ARG A 158 -6.55 15.31 -22.15
CA ARG A 158 -7.94 15.55 -21.78
C ARG A 158 -8.53 14.39 -20.99
N VAL A 159 -9.41 14.71 -20.04
CA VAL A 159 -10.15 13.73 -19.24
C VAL A 159 -10.91 12.72 -20.12
N ALA A 160 -11.45 13.14 -21.26
CA ALA A 160 -12.19 12.29 -22.20
C ALA A 160 -11.35 11.14 -22.81
N GLN A 161 -10.01 11.20 -22.71
CA GLN A 161 -9.11 10.15 -23.16
C GLN A 161 -8.83 9.10 -22.08
N LEU A 162 -9.17 9.39 -20.82
CA LEU A 162 -8.98 8.46 -19.72
C LEU A 162 -9.88 7.24 -19.88
N LYS A 163 -9.32 6.09 -19.55
CA LYS A 163 -10.06 4.83 -19.41
C LYS A 163 -10.11 4.46 -17.93
N PRO A 164 -11.18 3.80 -17.44
CA PRO A 164 -11.23 3.30 -16.07
C PRO A 164 -9.93 2.54 -15.72
N GLY A 165 -9.37 2.78 -14.54
CA GLY A 165 -8.07 2.27 -14.10
C GLY A 165 -6.87 3.17 -14.40
N ASP A 166 -7.00 4.16 -15.30
CA ASP A 166 -5.98 5.20 -15.46
C ASP A 166 -5.82 6.03 -14.19
N LEU A 167 -4.68 6.73 -14.06
CA LEU A 167 -4.37 7.51 -12.87
C LEU A 167 -4.44 9.00 -13.15
N ILE A 168 -4.99 9.74 -12.20
CA ILE A 168 -4.98 11.20 -12.18
C ILE A 168 -4.03 11.64 -11.08
N PHE A 169 -2.99 12.38 -11.47
CA PHE A 169 -2.01 12.92 -10.55
C PHE A 169 -2.22 14.42 -10.37
N TYR A 170 -2.06 14.91 -9.15
CA TYR A 170 -2.29 16.31 -8.81
C TYR A 170 -0.97 16.94 -8.40
N SER A 171 -0.57 17.99 -9.14
CA SER A 171 0.55 18.85 -8.75
C SER A 171 0.03 20.05 -8.00
N GLY A 172 0.74 20.48 -6.95
CA GLY A 172 0.24 21.51 -6.06
C GLY A 172 1.31 22.11 -5.15
N THR A 173 0.97 23.26 -4.57
CA THR A 173 1.79 23.92 -3.54
C THR A 173 1.10 23.79 -2.19
N TYR A 174 1.80 23.28 -1.18
CA TYR A 174 1.26 23.19 0.17
C TYR A 174 1.08 24.58 0.78
N TYR A 175 -0.01 24.80 1.51
CA TYR A 175 -0.26 26.07 2.20
C TYR A 175 0.74 26.31 3.34
N GLU A 176 1.16 25.25 4.02
CA GLU A 176 2.09 25.34 5.14
C GLU A 176 3.53 25.52 4.63
N PRO A 177 4.18 26.68 4.89
CA PRO A 177 5.57 26.91 4.51
C PRO A 177 6.47 25.92 5.25
N GLY A 178 7.27 25.15 4.50
CA GLY A 178 8.13 24.10 5.06
C GLY A 178 7.60 22.67 4.88
N SER A 179 6.38 22.52 4.35
CA SER A 179 5.89 21.22 3.90
C SER A 179 6.86 20.59 2.90
N ARG A 180 7.10 19.27 3.05
CA ARG A 180 8.01 18.53 2.17
C ARG A 180 7.48 18.56 0.74
N ARG A 181 8.23 19.20 -0.16
CA ARG A 181 7.98 19.11 -1.60
C ARG A 181 8.45 17.76 -2.13
N HIS A 182 7.63 17.19 -3.01
CA HIS A 182 7.97 15.98 -3.75
C HIS A 182 8.46 16.37 -5.14
N ALA A 183 9.13 15.44 -5.85
CA ALA A 183 9.50 15.67 -7.24
C ALA A 183 8.25 16.00 -8.08
N PHE A 184 8.41 16.88 -9.07
CA PHE A 184 7.33 17.37 -9.94
C PHE A 184 6.19 18.08 -9.18
N ASP A 185 6.44 18.52 -7.94
CA ASP A 185 5.42 19.09 -7.05
C ASP A 185 4.19 18.20 -6.87
N MET A 186 4.39 16.89 -6.94
CA MET A 186 3.28 15.93 -6.95
C MET A 186 2.72 15.70 -5.55
N THR A 187 1.46 16.07 -5.33
CA THR A 187 0.82 16.10 -3.99
C THR A 187 -0.17 14.95 -3.78
N HIS A 188 -0.85 14.48 -4.84
CA HIS A 188 -1.92 13.48 -4.73
C HIS A 188 -2.04 12.60 -5.98
N VAL A 189 -2.69 11.45 -5.85
CA VAL A 189 -3.00 10.53 -6.95
C VAL A 189 -4.33 9.80 -6.69
N GLU A 190 -5.12 9.58 -7.74
CA GLU A 190 -6.39 8.84 -7.70
C GLU A 190 -6.53 7.89 -8.88
N VAL A 191 -7.36 6.86 -8.72
CA VAL A 191 -7.72 5.91 -9.77
C VAL A 191 -8.99 6.41 -10.45
N PHE A 192 -8.93 6.70 -11.75
CA PHE A 192 -10.10 7.08 -12.53
C PHE A 192 -11.02 5.88 -12.76
N VAL A 193 -12.33 6.06 -12.63
CA VAL A 193 -13.32 5.00 -12.88
C VAL A 193 -14.42 5.41 -13.87
N GLY A 194 -14.48 6.68 -14.26
CA GLY A 194 -15.49 7.23 -15.15
C GLY A 194 -16.83 7.45 -14.44
N GLY A 195 -17.44 6.38 -13.92
CA GLY A 195 -18.73 6.44 -13.24
C GLY A 195 -19.85 7.07 -14.09
N PRO A 196 -21.05 7.30 -13.53
CA PRO A 196 -22.16 7.95 -14.24
C PRO A 196 -21.87 9.39 -14.65
N SER A 197 -21.04 10.10 -13.88
CA SER A 197 -20.63 11.48 -14.16
C SER A 197 -19.61 11.62 -15.29
N GLY A 198 -18.96 10.52 -15.70
CA GLY A 198 -17.80 10.55 -16.60
C GLY A 198 -16.50 11.06 -15.95
N GLU A 199 -16.54 11.52 -14.70
CA GLU A 199 -15.40 12.10 -13.97
C GLU A 199 -15.05 11.36 -12.68
N ALA A 200 -15.74 10.26 -12.35
CA ALA A 200 -15.62 9.61 -11.05
C ALA A 200 -14.24 8.99 -10.81
N THR A 201 -13.82 8.96 -9.53
CA THR A 201 -12.51 8.46 -9.09
C THR A 201 -12.60 7.70 -7.78
N ILE A 202 -11.65 6.80 -7.54
CA ILE A 202 -11.41 6.17 -6.24
C ILE A 202 -10.13 6.75 -5.65
N GLY A 203 -10.23 7.30 -4.44
CA GLY A 203 -9.14 8.06 -3.83
C GLY A 203 -9.13 8.02 -2.31
N SER A 204 -7.96 8.34 -1.75
CA SER A 204 -7.76 8.55 -0.31
C SER A 204 -7.47 10.04 -0.07
N ARG A 205 -8.49 10.89 -0.23
CA ARG A 205 -8.38 12.37 -0.24
C ARG A 205 -8.14 12.95 1.14
N GLU A 206 -8.91 12.50 2.12
CA GLU A 206 -9.09 13.20 3.38
C GLU A 206 -8.43 12.47 4.54
N ARG A 207 -7.67 13.20 5.37
CA ARG A 207 -6.82 12.63 6.42
C ARG A 207 -7.59 11.93 7.54
N TYR A 208 -8.86 12.26 7.71
CA TYR A 208 -9.73 11.74 8.77
C TYR A 208 -10.81 10.80 8.23
N LYS A 209 -10.77 10.46 6.95
CA LYS A 209 -11.73 9.54 6.31
C LYS A 209 -11.04 8.26 5.86
N TRP A 210 -11.63 7.60 4.90
CA TRP A 210 -11.17 6.36 4.30
C TRP A 210 -11.13 6.48 2.77
N VAL A 211 -10.65 5.42 2.11
CA VAL A 211 -10.71 5.30 0.64
C VAL A 211 -12.17 5.29 0.21
N MET A 212 -12.57 6.22 -0.66
CA MET A 212 -13.94 6.37 -1.15
C MET A 212 -13.95 6.51 -2.67
N GLU A 213 -15.12 6.26 -3.25
CA GLU A 213 -15.45 6.69 -4.62
C GLU A 213 -16.02 8.11 -4.55
N TYR A 214 -15.60 8.97 -5.47
CA TYR A 214 -16.02 10.36 -5.59
C TYR A 214 -16.56 10.60 -6.98
N ASP A 215 -17.62 11.41 -7.09
CA ASP A 215 -18.30 11.67 -8.36
C ASP A 215 -17.46 12.45 -9.37
N SER A 216 -16.47 13.22 -8.92
CA SER A 216 -15.54 13.93 -9.80
C SER A 216 -14.12 13.92 -9.26
N TYR A 217 -13.15 13.86 -10.15
CA TYR A 217 -11.72 14.12 -9.87
C TYR A 217 -11.46 15.58 -9.45
N ARG A 218 -12.41 16.49 -9.70
CA ARG A 218 -12.28 17.89 -9.31
C ARG A 218 -12.66 18.05 -7.84
N PHE A 219 -11.73 18.56 -7.05
CA PHE A 219 -11.98 18.94 -5.66
C PHE A 219 -10.97 19.98 -5.21
N GLU A 220 -11.33 20.73 -4.16
CA GLU A 220 -10.42 21.64 -3.49
C GLU A 220 -9.76 20.96 -2.29
N SER A 221 -8.44 20.98 -2.24
CA SER A 221 -7.72 20.43 -1.09
C SER A 221 -7.56 21.47 0.02
N GLN A 222 -7.82 21.05 1.25
CA GLN A 222 -7.54 21.84 2.46
C GLN A 222 -6.03 21.98 2.76
N ARG A 223 -5.15 21.26 2.04
CA ARG A 223 -3.71 21.17 2.38
C ARG A 223 -2.79 21.79 1.33
N TRP A 224 -3.24 21.87 0.10
CA TRP A 224 -2.44 22.37 -1.01
C TRP A 224 -3.33 23.08 -2.02
N LYS A 225 -2.77 24.11 -2.67
CA LYS A 225 -3.35 24.78 -3.81
C LYS A 225 -3.04 23.98 -5.07
N LEU A 226 -4.07 23.65 -5.85
CA LEU A 226 -3.92 22.93 -7.12
C LEU A 226 -3.14 23.81 -8.11
N LEU A 227 -2.11 23.23 -8.73
CA LEU A 227 -1.42 23.83 -9.88
C LEU A 227 -1.94 23.23 -11.18
N ALA A 228 -1.93 21.90 -11.29
CA ALA A 228 -2.40 21.19 -12.48
C ALA A 228 -2.75 19.73 -12.16
N CYS A 229 -3.70 19.19 -12.93
CA CYS A 229 -3.98 17.76 -13.00
C CYS A 229 -3.21 17.13 -14.17
N HIS A 230 -2.69 15.93 -13.97
CA HIS A 230 -1.96 15.16 -14.97
C HIS A 230 -2.64 13.82 -15.20
N PHE A 231 -3.18 13.63 -16.41
CA PHE A 231 -3.88 12.42 -16.80
C PHE A 231 -2.88 11.39 -17.35
N CYS A 232 -2.78 10.24 -16.71
CA CYS A 232 -1.74 9.24 -17.00
C CYS A 232 -2.36 7.89 -17.33
N SER A 233 -2.07 7.36 -18.51
CA SER A 233 -2.52 6.02 -18.90
C SER A 233 -1.67 4.94 -18.22
N ILE A 234 -2.33 3.94 -17.62
CA ILE A 234 -1.63 2.78 -17.03
C ILE A 234 -1.20 1.73 -18.06
N ASP A 235 -1.43 1.94 -19.36
CA ASP A 235 -1.13 0.96 -20.41
C ASP A 235 0.32 0.45 -20.34
N THR A 236 1.28 1.32 -20.02
CA THR A 236 2.69 0.92 -19.83
C THR A 236 2.84 -0.12 -18.72
N TRP A 237 2.12 0.03 -17.61
CA TRP A 237 2.09 -0.99 -16.55
C TRP A 237 1.36 -2.26 -17.02
N LEU A 238 0.27 -2.12 -17.78
CA LEU A 238 -0.45 -3.28 -18.32
C LEU A 238 0.44 -4.11 -19.26
N ASP A 239 1.38 -3.47 -19.96
CA ASP A 239 2.42 -4.12 -20.78
C ASP A 239 3.59 -4.72 -19.97
N GLY A 240 3.52 -4.62 -18.65
CA GLY A 240 4.53 -5.12 -17.72
C GLY A 240 5.79 -4.28 -17.61
N LEU A 241 5.72 -3.01 -18.04
CA LEU A 241 6.82 -2.07 -17.94
C LEU A 241 6.60 -1.14 -16.74
N CYS A 242 7.60 -1.06 -15.87
CA CYS A 242 7.58 -0.18 -14.71
C CYS A 242 8.99 0.41 -14.49
N HIS A 243 9.32 1.37 -15.34
CA HIS A 243 10.62 2.05 -15.33
C HIS A 243 10.39 3.55 -15.16
N PRO A 244 10.99 4.18 -14.14
CA PRO A 244 10.93 5.63 -13.99
C PRO A 244 11.63 6.31 -15.16
N GLN A 245 11.06 7.40 -15.68
CA GLN A 245 11.70 8.21 -16.72
C GLN A 245 12.93 8.97 -16.19
N ASN A 246 12.96 9.28 -14.90
CA ASN A 246 14.03 10.02 -14.22
C ASN A 246 14.66 9.12 -13.12
N PRO A 247 15.36 8.02 -13.49
CA PRO A 247 15.85 7.02 -12.54
C PRO A 247 16.80 7.58 -11.47
N GLU A 248 17.56 8.62 -11.78
CA GLU A 248 18.48 9.32 -10.88
C GLU A 248 17.78 9.95 -9.66
N LEU A 249 16.51 10.34 -9.79
CA LEU A 249 15.72 10.85 -8.65
C LEU A 249 15.41 9.77 -7.61
N TRP A 250 15.44 8.50 -8.00
CA TRP A 250 15.00 7.36 -7.20
C TRP A 250 16.13 6.45 -6.74
N GLN A 251 17.38 6.77 -7.11
CA GLN A 251 18.53 6.06 -6.59
C GLN A 251 18.57 6.24 -5.06
N PRO A 252 18.80 5.17 -4.29
CA PRO A 252 19.02 5.31 -2.87
C PRO A 252 20.13 6.33 -2.67
N ARG A 253 19.83 7.44 -1.99
CA ARG A 253 20.88 8.39 -1.57
C ARG A 253 21.84 7.59 -0.71
N ARG A 254 22.90 7.04 -1.32
CA ARG A 254 24.02 6.43 -0.63
C ARG A 254 24.45 7.51 0.35
N ARG A 255 24.23 7.26 1.64
CA ARG A 255 24.51 8.22 2.70
C ARG A 255 25.94 8.72 2.46
N MET A 256 26.08 9.96 2.00
CA MET A 256 27.36 10.68 1.89
C MET A 256 28.02 10.92 3.27
N LYS A 257 27.70 10.09 4.28
CA LYS A 257 28.31 10.11 5.60
C LYS A 257 29.77 9.66 5.62
N GLN A 258 30.34 9.24 4.49
CA GLN A 258 31.72 8.73 4.44
C GLN A 258 32.77 9.80 4.13
N GLN A 259 32.42 10.94 3.51
CA GLN A 259 33.40 11.99 3.21
C GLN A 259 33.60 13.03 4.32
N GLN A 260 32.74 13.07 5.34
CA GLN A 260 32.92 14.00 6.48
C GLN A 260 33.68 13.37 7.66
N ARG A 261 34.11 12.11 7.55
CA ARG A 261 34.89 11.39 8.58
C ARG A 261 36.37 11.20 8.23
N GLN A 262 36.85 11.75 7.12
CA GLN A 262 38.27 11.68 6.70
C GLN A 262 38.91 13.06 6.52
N GLN A 263 38.58 14.04 7.38
CA GLN A 263 39.53 15.13 7.66
C GLN A 263 40.15 14.89 9.04
N PRO A 264 41.27 14.14 9.11
CA PRO A 264 42.15 14.19 10.25
C PRO A 264 43.01 15.47 10.16
N GLY A 265 42.91 16.34 11.17
CA GLY A 265 44.00 17.24 11.56
C GLY A 265 43.98 18.67 11.00
N SER A 266 43.55 19.62 11.83
CA SER A 266 44.48 20.67 12.27
C SER A 266 44.13 21.09 13.70
N THR A 267 44.98 20.61 14.62
CA THR A 267 45.09 21.06 15.99
C THR A 267 45.79 22.42 16.00
N SER A 268 45.15 23.45 16.57
CA SER A 268 45.85 24.59 17.16
C SER A 268 45.07 25.13 18.36
N SER A 269 45.56 24.73 19.54
CA SER A 269 45.72 25.49 20.79
C SER A 269 44.62 26.45 21.30
N GLU A 270 44.13 26.08 22.50
CA GLU A 270 44.02 26.89 23.73
C GLU A 270 43.27 28.24 23.74
N GLY A 271 42.20 28.28 24.54
CA GLY A 271 41.54 29.54 24.95
C GLY A 271 40.26 29.36 25.77
N ALA A 272 40.42 29.10 27.07
CA ALA A 272 39.56 29.46 28.21
C ALA A 272 38.00 29.37 28.15
N ARG A 273 37.49 28.47 29.00
CA ARG A 273 36.32 28.55 29.91
C ARG A 273 35.31 29.71 29.75
N ALA A 274 34.04 29.35 29.55
CA ALA A 274 32.92 29.88 30.34
C ALA A 274 31.75 28.87 30.38
N THR A 275 31.41 28.45 31.58
CA THR A 275 30.34 27.48 31.90
C THR A 275 29.01 28.21 32.02
N VAL A 276 28.04 27.96 31.13
CA VAL A 276 26.64 28.32 31.39
C VAL A 276 25.75 27.11 31.09
N ARG A 277 25.20 26.54 32.16
CA ARG A 277 24.10 25.57 32.16
C ARG A 277 22.81 26.29 31.79
N LEU A 278 22.14 25.87 30.71
CA LEU A 278 20.70 26.11 30.55
C LEU A 278 19.96 24.84 30.11
N THR A 279 19.14 24.38 31.04
CA THR A 279 17.82 23.72 30.94
C THR A 279 17.45 22.90 29.70
N ARG A 280 17.12 21.63 30.00
CA ARG A 280 16.47 20.61 29.17
C ARG A 280 15.16 21.10 28.54
N GLY A 281 15.12 21.13 27.21
CA GLY A 281 13.87 21.18 26.42
C GLY A 281 13.61 19.83 25.75
N ILE A 282 12.45 19.25 26.07
CA ILE A 282 11.96 17.95 25.63
C ILE A 282 11.78 17.93 24.10
N ARG A 283 12.57 17.11 23.39
CA ARG A 283 12.39 16.79 21.96
C ARG A 283 11.52 15.53 21.81
N GLY A 284 10.26 15.73 21.46
CA GLY A 284 9.33 14.66 21.09
C GLY A 284 9.40 14.28 19.61
N GLY A 285 9.43 12.98 19.34
CA GLY A 285 8.81 12.36 18.15
C GLY A 285 9.60 12.30 16.85
N ARG A 286 10.58 11.37 16.75
CA ARG A 286 11.07 10.89 15.45
C ARG A 286 10.05 9.94 14.80
N ARG A 287 10.03 10.02 13.47
CA ARG A 287 9.31 9.22 12.47
C ARG A 287 9.44 7.71 12.69
N ASN A 288 8.30 7.00 12.66
CA ASN A 288 8.24 5.60 12.24
C ASN A 288 7.64 5.54 10.83
N THR A 289 8.49 5.21 9.86
CA THR A 289 8.10 4.72 8.54
C THR A 289 8.48 3.24 8.48
N SER A 290 7.59 2.45 7.87
CA SER A 290 7.74 1.06 7.41
C SER A 290 7.72 -0.05 8.47
N ASP A 291 6.51 -0.40 8.91
CA ASP A 291 6.19 -1.82 9.11
C ASP A 291 5.44 -2.30 7.87
N THR A 292 6.17 -2.98 6.99
CA THR A 292 5.60 -3.72 5.87
C THR A 292 5.44 -5.17 6.29
N GLU A 293 4.33 -5.51 6.94
CA GLU A 293 3.93 -6.90 7.10
C GLU A 293 3.33 -7.41 5.79
N ASN A 294 3.84 -8.54 5.31
CA ASN A 294 3.31 -9.28 4.17
C ASN A 294 2.03 -10.01 4.60
N PHE A 295 0.91 -9.30 4.65
CA PHE A 295 -0.41 -9.93 4.73
C PHE A 295 -0.86 -10.34 3.33
N SER A 296 -0.89 -11.65 3.08
CA SER A 296 -1.59 -12.27 1.96
C SER A 296 -3.08 -12.29 2.28
N PHE A 297 -3.88 -11.52 1.54
CA PHE A 297 -5.34 -11.60 1.62
C PHE A 297 -5.80 -12.60 0.56
N THR A 298 -6.45 -13.68 0.97
CA THR A 298 -7.26 -14.50 0.06
C THR A 298 -8.57 -13.77 -0.15
N PHE A 299 -8.81 -13.29 -1.38
CA PHE A 299 -10.12 -12.74 -1.75
C PHE A 299 -11.17 -13.86 -1.62
N GLY A 300 -12.04 -13.74 -0.62
CA GLY A 300 -13.29 -14.49 -0.59
C GLY A 300 -14.16 -14.07 -1.77
N ARG A 301 -14.76 -15.05 -2.45
CA ARG A 301 -15.65 -14.87 -3.60
C ARG A 301 -16.78 -13.89 -3.22
N VAL A 302 -16.75 -12.67 -3.77
CA VAL A 302 -17.81 -11.66 -3.58
C VAL A 302 -19.07 -12.20 -4.26
N LYS A 303 -20.11 -12.45 -3.47
CA LYS A 303 -21.44 -12.81 -3.97
C LYS A 303 -22.12 -11.58 -4.55
N ASP A 304 -22.82 -11.80 -5.64
CA ASP A 304 -23.59 -10.85 -6.45
C ASP A 304 -24.29 -9.77 -5.61
N TRP A 305 -23.97 -8.51 -5.90
CA TRP A 305 -24.82 -7.39 -5.53
C TRP A 305 -25.96 -7.31 -6.54
N GLY A 306 -27.17 -7.54 -6.05
CA GLY A 306 -28.38 -7.64 -6.84
C GLY A 306 -28.63 -6.41 -7.72
N LYS A 307 -28.96 -6.68 -8.98
CA LYS A 307 -29.64 -5.73 -9.86
C LYS A 307 -30.97 -5.36 -9.21
N LYS A 308 -31.11 -4.10 -8.78
CA LYS A 308 -32.42 -3.51 -8.49
C LYS A 308 -32.98 -3.05 -9.83
N THR A 309 -33.98 -3.77 -10.34
CA THR A 309 -34.82 -3.32 -11.45
C THR A 309 -35.58 -2.07 -10.98
N VAL A 310 -35.46 -1.00 -11.74
CA VAL A 310 -36.32 0.18 -11.62
C VAL A 310 -37.58 -0.18 -12.40
N GLU A 311 -38.70 -0.30 -11.70
CA GLU A 311 -40.03 -0.32 -12.30
C GLU A 311 -40.38 1.12 -12.69
N ASP A 312 -40.78 1.27 -13.95
CA ASP A 312 -41.16 2.51 -14.62
C ASP A 312 -42.68 2.61 -14.49
N ASP A 313 -43.15 3.34 -13.48
CA ASP A 313 -44.58 3.64 -13.33
C ASP A 313 -44.92 4.81 -14.27
N GLY A 314 -45.43 4.43 -15.45
CA GLY A 314 -46.12 5.35 -16.35
C GLY A 314 -47.46 5.75 -15.76
N GLU A 315 -47.71 7.05 -15.68
CA GLU A 315 -49.03 7.61 -15.42
C GLU A 315 -49.47 8.47 -16.60
N ALA A 316 -50.77 8.34 -16.89
CA ALA A 316 -51.50 8.81 -18.06
C ALA A 316 -51.80 10.33 -18.06
#